data_AF-A0A955B8R7-F1
#
_entry.id   AF-A0A955B8R7-F1
#
_cell.length_a   1.000
_cell.length_b   1.000
_cell.length_c   1.000
_cell.angle_alpha   90.00
_cell.angle_beta   90.00
_cell.angle_gamma   90.00
#
_symmetry.space_group_name_H-M   'P 1'
#
loop_
_entity.id
_entity.type
_entity.pdbx_description
1 polymer ?
#
loop_
_entity_poly.entity_id
_entity_poly.type
_entity_poly.pdbx_seq_one_letter_code
_entity_poly.pdbx_strand_id
1 'polypeptide(L)'
;MRLACATLLLMSMGCAAITSPVANGVPVHMLPDELLADSKEDLVQIPPTWLKAGKPKNYRLDTGDILAVYVYDVLPKGTQVLPVNFPDSSSIPPSWGVPIPVRENGTVTLPLIGSIEVRGLTVDEAE
;
A
#
# COMPACT_ATOMS: atom_id res chain seq x y z
N MET A 1 47.40 9.66 -12.20
CA MET A 1 46.20 10.07 -11.41
C MET A 1 44.99 9.16 -11.63
N ARG A 2 44.64 8.78 -12.88
CA ARG A 2 43.49 7.88 -13.15
C ARG A 2 43.60 6.46 -12.57
N LEU A 3 44.79 5.85 -12.61
CA LEU A 3 45.00 4.52 -12.01
C LEU A 3 44.90 4.51 -10.47
N ALA A 4 45.30 5.61 -9.81
CA ALA A 4 45.26 5.71 -8.35
C ALA A 4 43.83 5.82 -7.81
N CYS A 5 42.93 6.50 -8.54
CA CYS A 5 41.51 6.52 -8.19
C CYS A 5 40.86 5.14 -8.37
N ALA A 6 41.27 4.38 -9.38
CA ALA A 6 40.73 3.04 -9.62
C ALA A 6 41.10 2.07 -8.49
N THR A 7 42.37 2.05 -8.06
CA THR A 7 42.81 1.20 -6.95
C THR A 7 42.16 1.56 -5.60
N LEU A 8 41.87 2.85 -5.36
CA LEU A 8 41.18 3.29 -4.15
C LEU A 8 39.72 2.82 -4.10
N LEU A 9 39.01 2.80 -5.24
CA LEU A 9 37.63 2.29 -5.33
C LEU A 9 37.52 0.78 -5.13
N LEU A 10 38.51 0.00 -5.55
CA LEU A 10 38.50 -1.46 -5.31
C LEU A 10 38.68 -1.78 -3.82
N MET A 11 39.36 -0.94 -3.05
CA MET A 11 39.52 -1.13 -1.60
C MET A 11 38.29 -0.73 -0.79
N SER A 12 37.35 0.03 -1.36
CA SER A 12 36.07 0.34 -0.72
C SER A 12 34.98 -0.70 -1.02
N MET A 13 35.27 -1.77 -1.78
CA MET A 13 34.36 -2.91 -1.92
C MET A 13 34.44 -3.75 -0.65
N GLY A 14 33.71 -3.32 0.39
CA GLY A 14 33.60 -4.04 1.65
C GLY A 14 33.02 -5.43 1.40
N CYS A 15 33.83 -6.47 1.63
CA CYS A 15 33.35 -7.84 1.59
C CYS A 15 32.54 -8.09 2.86
N ALA A 16 31.23 -8.31 2.73
CA ALA A 16 30.34 -8.58 3.87
C ALA A 16 30.79 -9.82 4.69
N ALA A 17 31.60 -10.70 4.11
CA ALA A 17 32.23 -11.81 4.82
C ALA A 17 33.24 -11.38 5.90
N ILE A 18 33.82 -10.18 5.80
CA ILE A 18 34.83 -9.66 6.74
C ILE A 18 34.16 -8.85 7.87
N THR A 19 33.08 -8.15 7.57
CA THR A 19 32.40 -7.26 8.52
C THR A 19 31.16 -7.86 9.16
N SER A 20 30.61 -8.95 8.60
CA SER A 20 29.48 -9.66 9.20
C SER A 20 29.99 -10.79 10.09
N PRO A 21 29.57 -10.86 11.36
CA PRO A 21 30.01 -11.86 12.33
C PRO A 21 29.41 -13.26 12.09
N VAL A 22 29.09 -13.61 10.84
CA VAL A 22 28.68 -14.98 10.46
C VAL A 22 29.79 -16.00 10.72
N ALA A 23 31.05 -15.53 10.83
CA ALA A 23 32.20 -16.35 11.20
C ALA A 23 32.12 -16.92 12.63
N ASN A 24 31.34 -16.30 13.54
CA ASN A 24 31.10 -16.77 14.92
C ASN A 24 29.61 -17.11 15.14
N GLY A 25 28.97 -17.77 14.17
CA GLY A 25 27.64 -18.33 14.36
C GLY A 25 27.64 -19.46 15.41
N VAL A 26 26.58 -19.56 16.20
CA VAL A 26 26.33 -20.73 17.06
C VAL A 26 25.81 -21.86 16.17
N PRO A 27 26.49 -23.02 16.10
CA PRO A 27 25.97 -24.21 15.45
C PRO A 27 24.56 -24.54 15.94
N VAL A 28 23.66 -24.88 15.00
CA VAL A 28 22.23 -25.12 15.28
C VAL A 28 22.02 -26.18 16.37
N HIS A 29 22.88 -27.21 16.43
CA HIS A 29 22.81 -28.27 17.44
C HIS A 29 23.18 -27.83 18.86
N MET A 30 23.69 -26.60 19.04
CA MET A 30 24.00 -26.01 20.36
C MET A 30 22.94 -25.02 20.83
N LEU A 31 21.90 -24.76 20.04
CA LEU A 31 20.76 -23.97 20.52
C LEU A 31 19.92 -24.81 21.49
N PRO A 32 19.39 -24.20 22.57
CA PRO A 32 18.32 -24.79 23.37
C PRO A 32 17.11 -25.14 22.49
N ASP A 33 16.44 -26.25 22.82
CA ASP A 33 15.30 -26.76 22.05
C ASP A 33 14.14 -25.75 21.99
N GLU A 34 14.00 -24.88 23.00
CA GLU A 34 12.96 -23.83 23.02
C GLU A 34 13.16 -22.74 21.96
N LEU A 35 14.37 -22.64 21.40
CA LEU A 35 14.69 -21.70 20.33
C LEU A 35 14.68 -22.36 18.95
N LEU A 36 14.52 -23.69 18.88
CA LEU A 36 14.35 -24.39 17.62
C LEU A 36 12.93 -24.16 17.11
N ALA A 37 12.83 -23.71 15.86
CA ALA A 37 11.55 -23.69 15.18
C ALA A 37 11.13 -25.12 14.82
N ASP A 38 9.82 -25.35 14.69
CA ASP A 38 9.31 -26.62 14.18
C ASP A 38 9.93 -26.99 12.82
N SER A 39 10.18 -28.29 12.63
CA SER A 39 10.71 -28.79 11.36
C SER A 39 9.77 -28.43 10.20
N LYS A 40 10.37 -27.96 9.11
CA LYS A 40 9.66 -27.62 7.87
C LYS A 40 9.80 -28.70 6.81
N GLU A 41 10.42 -29.83 7.13
CA GLU A 41 10.76 -30.90 6.17
C GLU A 41 9.52 -31.48 5.47
N ASP A 42 8.41 -31.60 6.19
CA ASP A 42 7.14 -32.12 5.66
C ASP A 42 6.22 -31.02 5.12
N LEU A 43 6.65 -29.74 5.12
CA LEU A 43 5.85 -28.65 4.60
C LEU A 43 5.99 -28.55 3.08
N VAL A 44 4.85 -28.42 2.40
CA VAL A 44 4.81 -28.17 0.95
C VAL A 44 4.63 -26.67 0.71
N GLN A 45 5.41 -26.11 -0.20
CA GLN A 45 5.24 -24.72 -0.61
C GLN A 45 3.90 -24.53 -1.32
N ILE A 46 3.03 -23.69 -0.76
CA ILE A 46 1.79 -23.29 -1.41
C ILE A 46 2.07 -22.26 -2.52
N PRO A 47 1.28 -22.25 -3.61
CA PRO A 47 1.32 -21.17 -4.58
C PRO A 47 1.04 -19.82 -3.89
N PRO A 48 1.89 -18.77 -4.08
CA PRO A 48 1.63 -17.45 -3.48
C PRO A 48 0.30 -16.83 -3.90
N THR A 49 -0.26 -17.27 -5.03
CA THR A 49 -1.58 -16.86 -5.52
C THR A 49 -2.72 -17.23 -4.57
N TRP A 50 -2.54 -18.26 -3.73
CA TRP A 50 -3.54 -18.68 -2.74
C TRP A 50 -3.62 -17.73 -1.55
N LEU A 51 -2.57 -16.96 -1.29
CA LEU A 51 -2.55 -15.94 -0.24
C LEU A 51 -3.31 -14.68 -0.65
N LYS A 52 -3.71 -14.56 -1.91
CA LYS A 52 -4.45 -13.41 -2.41
C LYS A 52 -5.89 -13.49 -1.93
N ALA A 53 -6.27 -12.59 -1.02
CA ALA A 53 -7.68 -12.34 -0.73
C ALA A 53 -8.40 -11.94 -2.04
N GLY A 54 -9.53 -12.58 -2.32
CA GLY A 54 -10.35 -12.22 -3.48
C GLY A 54 -10.85 -10.79 -3.36
N LYS A 55 -10.76 -10.00 -4.43
CA LYS A 55 -11.38 -8.68 -4.47
C LYS A 55 -12.90 -8.87 -4.30
N PRO A 56 -13.56 -8.17 -3.37
CA PRO A 56 -15.01 -8.26 -3.24
C PRO A 56 -15.67 -7.83 -4.56
N LYS A 57 -16.79 -8.50 -4.92
CA LYS A 57 -17.52 -8.19 -6.16
C LYS A 57 -17.94 -6.71 -6.20
N ASN A 58 -18.41 -6.20 -5.06
CA ASN A 58 -18.79 -4.80 -4.88
C ASN A 58 -17.95 -4.22 -3.74
N TYR A 59 -17.21 -3.15 -4.02
CA TYR A 59 -16.51 -2.40 -2.99
C TYR A 59 -17.54 -1.60 -2.19
N ARG A 60 -17.43 -1.62 -0.86
CA ARG A 60 -18.24 -0.82 0.04
C ARG A 60 -17.36 0.24 0.68
N LEU A 61 -17.86 1.46 0.70
CA LEU A 61 -17.16 2.62 1.22
C LEU A 61 -16.92 2.50 2.72
N ASP A 62 -15.74 2.92 3.17
CA ASP A 62 -15.41 3.01 4.58
C ASP A 62 -14.50 4.21 4.87
N THR A 63 -14.21 4.38 6.15
CA THR A 63 -13.33 5.38 6.72
C THR A 63 -11.98 5.42 6.02
N GLY A 64 -11.54 6.62 5.66
CA GLY A 64 -10.26 6.83 4.98
C GLY A 64 -10.34 6.74 3.46
N ASP A 65 -11.46 6.29 2.89
CA ASP A 65 -11.71 6.41 1.45
C ASP A 65 -11.78 7.88 1.02
N ILE A 66 -11.42 8.14 -0.24
CA ILE A 66 -11.51 9.46 -0.85
C ILE A 66 -12.46 9.38 -2.03
N LEU A 67 -13.54 10.15 -1.97
CA LEU A 67 -14.53 10.25 -3.03
C LEU A 67 -14.21 11.47 -3.89
N ALA A 68 -14.20 11.28 -5.21
CA ALA A 68 -14.18 12.39 -6.16
C ALA A 68 -15.62 12.85 -6.36
N VAL A 69 -15.99 13.98 -5.75
CA VAL A 69 -17.36 14.49 -5.75
C VAL A 69 -17.47 15.66 -6.72
N TYR A 70 -18.45 15.60 -7.61
CA TYR A 70 -18.82 16.71 -8.48
C TYR A 70 -20.28 17.07 -8.26
N VAL A 71 -20.52 18.35 -7.97
CA VAL A 71 -21.87 18.89 -7.88
C VAL A 71 -21.92 20.12 -8.75
N TYR A 72 -22.75 20.08 -9.79
CA TYR A 72 -22.85 21.16 -10.76
C TYR A 72 -23.10 22.51 -10.07
N ASP A 73 -22.26 23.50 -10.38
CA ASP A 73 -22.29 24.87 -9.83
C ASP A 73 -22.10 25.00 -8.30
N VAL A 74 -21.83 23.89 -7.60
CA VAL A 74 -21.61 23.87 -6.14
C VAL A 74 -20.18 23.43 -5.80
N LEU A 75 -19.70 22.34 -6.43
CA LEU A 75 -18.36 21.79 -6.25
C LEU A 75 -17.75 21.38 -7.59
N PRO A 76 -16.69 22.07 -8.05
CA PRO A 76 -15.99 23.18 -7.42
C PRO A 76 -16.73 24.50 -7.68
N LYS A 77 -16.50 25.52 -6.85
CA LYS A 77 -17.20 26.81 -7.00
C LYS A 77 -16.69 27.56 -8.22
N GLY A 78 -17.58 27.85 -9.18
CA GLY A 78 -17.25 28.59 -10.40
C GLY A 78 -16.52 27.75 -11.45
N THR A 79 -15.66 28.38 -12.25
CA THR A 79 -14.95 27.76 -13.39
C THR A 79 -13.62 27.10 -13.03
N GLN A 80 -13.51 26.57 -11.81
CA GLN A 80 -12.27 25.91 -11.38
C GLN A 80 -12.11 24.56 -12.08
N VAL A 81 -10.89 24.30 -12.58
CA VAL A 81 -10.55 23.02 -13.20
C VAL A 81 -10.56 21.91 -12.16
N LEU A 82 -11.27 20.82 -12.46
CA LEU A 82 -11.35 19.65 -11.60
C LEU A 82 -10.07 18.82 -11.70
N PRO A 83 -9.56 18.30 -10.58
CA PRO A 83 -8.48 17.32 -10.63
C PRO A 83 -9.02 16.02 -11.24
N VAL A 84 -8.17 15.39 -12.05
CA VAL A 84 -8.41 14.08 -12.64
C VAL A 84 -7.35 13.13 -12.06
N ASN A 85 -7.79 11.99 -11.54
CA ASN A 85 -6.93 10.95 -11.04
C ASN A 85 -6.80 9.83 -12.10
N PHE A 86 -5.57 9.51 -12.46
CA PHE A 86 -5.23 8.41 -13.35
C PHE A 86 -4.58 7.30 -12.53
N PRO A 87 -5.32 6.24 -12.15
CA PRO A 87 -4.77 5.15 -11.36
C PRO A 87 -3.71 4.37 -12.15
N ASP A 88 -2.70 3.83 -11.44
CA ASP A 88 -1.62 3.05 -12.06
C ASP A 88 -2.10 1.74 -12.72
N SER A 89 -3.27 1.25 -12.30
CA SER A 89 -3.89 0.06 -12.88
C SER A 89 -4.83 0.41 -14.01
N SER A 90 -4.60 -0.17 -15.19
CA SER A 90 -5.49 -0.07 -16.36
C SER A 90 -6.89 -0.66 -16.14
N SER A 91 -7.11 -1.38 -15.04
CA SER A 91 -8.42 -1.97 -14.70
C SER A 91 -9.36 -1.01 -13.97
N ILE A 92 -8.87 0.15 -13.54
CA ILE A 92 -9.66 1.17 -12.84
C ILE A 92 -9.81 2.37 -13.79
N PRO A 93 -11.04 2.81 -14.09
CA PRO A 93 -11.23 4.00 -14.91
C PRO A 93 -10.67 5.25 -14.19
N PRO A 94 -10.27 6.28 -14.94
CA PRO A 94 -9.91 7.56 -14.33
C PRO A 94 -11.11 8.15 -13.59
N SER A 95 -10.83 8.85 -12.48
CA SER A 95 -11.86 9.56 -11.71
C SER A 95 -11.66 11.07 -11.76
N TRP A 96 -12.73 11.82 -11.58
CA TRP A 96 -12.75 13.28 -11.69
C TRP A 96 -13.69 13.88 -10.64
N GLY A 97 -13.32 15.01 -10.04
CA GLY A 97 -14.12 15.64 -8.98
C GLY A 97 -13.28 16.21 -7.84
N VAL A 98 -13.92 16.91 -6.92
CA VAL A 98 -13.27 17.43 -5.71
C VAL A 98 -13.00 16.27 -4.75
N PRO A 99 -11.77 16.06 -4.26
CA PRO A 99 -11.47 14.96 -3.35
C PRO A 99 -12.03 15.24 -1.96
N ILE A 100 -12.96 14.41 -1.49
CA ILE A 100 -13.57 14.51 -0.16
C ILE A 100 -13.37 13.20 0.60
N PRO A 101 -12.71 13.21 1.78
CA PRO A 101 -12.47 12.01 2.55
C PRO A 101 -13.73 11.57 3.31
N VAL A 102 -13.93 10.26 3.42
CA VAL A 102 -14.87 9.64 4.35
C VAL A 102 -14.28 9.71 5.76
N ARG A 103 -14.96 10.43 6.66
CA ARG A 103 -14.51 10.66 8.04
C ARG A 103 -14.61 9.40 8.90
N GLU A 104 -13.99 9.47 10.09
CA GLU A 104 -14.03 8.41 11.12
C GLU A 104 -15.44 7.99 11.55
N ASN A 105 -16.41 8.89 11.45
CA ASN A 105 -17.80 8.58 11.74
C ASN A 105 -18.56 7.97 10.54
N GLY A 106 -17.87 7.67 9.43
CA GLY A 106 -18.47 7.08 8.23
C GLY A 106 -19.22 8.07 7.34
N THR A 107 -18.98 9.37 7.50
CA THR A 107 -19.70 10.43 6.79
C THR A 107 -18.83 11.28 5.88
N VAL A 108 -19.47 11.86 4.87
CA VAL A 108 -18.92 12.85 3.95
C VAL A 108 -19.65 14.16 4.19
N THR A 109 -18.94 15.29 4.27
CA THR A 109 -19.60 16.61 4.40
C THR A 109 -19.62 17.31 3.07
N LEU A 110 -20.81 17.63 2.62
CA LEU A 110 -21.06 18.35 1.40
C LEU A 110 -21.61 19.75 1.71
N PRO A 111 -21.34 20.75 0.86
CA PRO A 111 -22.02 22.03 0.93
C PRO A 111 -23.54 21.85 0.83
N LEU A 112 -24.29 22.77 1.44
CA LEU A 112 -25.76 22.85 1.41
C LEU A 112 -26.51 21.77 2.22
N ILE A 113 -26.05 20.52 2.21
CA ILE A 113 -26.76 19.39 2.83
C ILE A 113 -26.07 18.83 4.08
N GLY A 114 -24.83 19.28 4.37
CA GLY A 114 -24.12 18.87 5.58
C GLY A 114 -23.52 17.47 5.47
N SER A 115 -23.55 16.71 6.57
CA SER A 115 -22.93 15.38 6.63
C SER A 115 -23.89 14.27 6.22
N ILE A 116 -23.43 13.38 5.35
CA ILE A 116 -24.18 12.22 4.84
C ILE A 116 -23.43 10.95 5.21
N GLU A 117 -24.15 9.94 5.69
CA GLU A 117 -23.62 8.61 5.99
C GLU A 117 -23.43 7.82 4.69
N VAL A 118 -22.18 7.39 4.44
CA VAL A 118 -21.81 6.64 3.24
C VAL A 118 -21.17 5.29 3.56
N ARG A 119 -20.83 5.05 4.84
CA ARG A 119 -20.19 3.79 5.26
C ARG A 119 -21.07 2.60 4.89
N GLY A 120 -20.46 1.61 4.27
CA GLY A 120 -21.14 0.39 3.86
C GLY A 120 -21.89 0.52 2.55
N LEU A 121 -22.04 1.72 1.96
CA LEU A 121 -22.66 1.89 0.63
C LEU A 121 -21.66 1.55 -0.47
N THR A 122 -22.14 1.12 -1.63
CA THR A 122 -21.35 1.18 -2.87
C THR A 122 -21.28 2.63 -3.37
N VAL A 123 -20.40 2.91 -4.35
CA VAL A 123 -20.36 4.23 -5.01
C VAL A 123 -21.71 4.53 -5.66
N ASP A 124 -22.29 3.56 -6.37
CA ASP A 124 -23.61 3.70 -7.03
C ASP A 124 -24.76 3.92 -6.03
N GLU A 125 -24.64 3.39 -4.80
CA GLU A 125 -25.63 3.60 -3.73
C GLU A 125 -25.48 4.98 -3.07
N ALA A 126 -24.31 5.62 -3.20
CA ALA A 126 -23.98 6.90 -2.56
C ALA A 126 -24.10 8.11 -3.50
N GLU A 127 -24.32 7.89 -4.81
CA GLU A 127 -24.61 8.91 -5.82
C GLU A 127 -26.05 9.41 -5.74
#